data_AF-A0A1Y2C176-F1
#
_entry.id   AF-A0A1Y2C176-F1
#
_cell.length_a   1.000
_cell.length_b   1.000
_cell.length_c   1.000
_cell.angle_alpha   90.00
_cell.angle_beta   90.00
_cell.angle_gamma   90.00
#
_symmetry.space_group_name_H-M   'P 1'
#
loop_
_entity.id
_entity.type
_entity.pdbx_description
1 polymer ?
#
loop_
_entity_poly.entity_id
_entity_poly.type
_entity_poly.pdbx_seq_one_letter_code
_entity_poly.pdbx_strand_id
1 'polypeptide(L)'
;MTHPSTTPIVPGKLIPTVQGSHVSLITHALFLIHPYLVDDCGLSFADVLFLLSTCKYFSLVRLKHISKMKLNIELGSPLIRTVLQGLGPNVKSASLDNTRWIGTVIARVPNPDKYVHLDYEYRKLLSTKLGCLSQMLLSRHFCSQDFIHFMILKRLDIRSVDFHVPWELLVNLEQLKCDFVCFTPDCHPPKLRVLNIIVCNEDFAEIRCCRSLSELTVETVARIGPARNYLAKDEFQLLERLEVQNWASMNLNNIGLIPSLRFIEIEAEYATNVSMAIYHQHLEELSLVVPNAMDITPLKSLTSLTSLFLVSHKLVDTSPLHNLINLEFLGLCQSIVSDFTPLASLVNLREIDLREASNLNSIDFISSMPLIHTIDMFKTRVSDLSPLKNCFQLKYLNLEETAVSDISALKNLTLLSTLLLNMTMVSDLSPLTGLTALEELDVSYTQVSNLNPIAHSTKMKELRASDANVTNEGVMALVSLQCLKRVCLSDNIHFSDLSFLRGHKTLKELVVSNTAVADVSPLAEIFTLENLYCYHTKITTLEPLREIRLQILQCEHRLFDYTVANWKECKSY
;
A
#
# COMPACT_ATOMS: atom_id res chain seq x y z
N MET A 1 -34.79 -50.47 15.37
CA MET A 1 -34.14 -51.25 16.43
C MET A 1 -32.70 -51.54 16.02
N THR A 2 -31.73 -51.15 16.86
CA THR A 2 -30.37 -51.71 17.08
C THR A 2 -29.36 -51.94 15.91
N HIS A 3 -28.34 -51.05 15.85
CA HIS A 3 -26.86 -51.25 15.90
C HIS A 3 -26.04 -52.08 14.83
N PRO A 4 -24.69 -51.87 14.72
CA PRO A 4 -23.93 -51.66 13.45
C PRO A 4 -22.73 -52.63 13.19
N SER A 5 -22.02 -52.46 12.07
CA SER A 5 -20.61 -52.92 11.84
C SER A 5 -19.96 -52.15 10.65
N THR A 6 -18.99 -51.25 10.87
CA THR A 6 -17.49 -51.35 10.78
C THR A 6 -16.85 -51.33 9.37
N THR A 7 -16.26 -50.18 9.00
CA THR A 7 -14.89 -49.85 8.42
C THR A 7 -14.11 -50.89 7.58
N PRO A 8 -13.16 -50.55 6.63
CA PRO A 8 -12.15 -49.45 6.69
C PRO A 8 -11.58 -48.79 5.38
N ILE A 9 -10.91 -47.62 5.55
CA ILE A 9 -9.59 -47.09 5.01
C ILE A 9 -9.36 -47.09 3.45
N VAL A 10 -8.96 -46.00 2.75
CA VAL A 10 -7.67 -45.23 2.71
C VAL A 10 -7.92 -43.81 2.10
N PRO A 11 -7.25 -42.74 2.56
CA PRO A 11 -7.15 -41.47 1.83
C PRO A 11 -5.79 -41.26 1.14
N GLY A 12 -5.82 -40.67 -0.07
CA GLY A 12 -4.68 -40.08 -0.77
C GLY A 12 -4.87 -38.57 -0.98
N LYS A 13 -3.73 -37.85 -1.05
CA LYS A 13 -3.44 -36.49 -1.59
C LYS A 13 -4.31 -35.29 -1.17
N LEU A 14 -3.67 -34.13 -0.90
CA LEU A 14 -3.70 -32.91 -1.76
C LEU A 14 -3.13 -31.63 -1.08
N ILE A 15 -2.30 -30.91 -1.88
CA ILE A 15 -2.13 -29.45 -2.08
C ILE A 15 -1.54 -28.52 -0.99
N PRO A 16 -0.53 -27.66 -1.35
CA PRO A 16 -0.01 -26.53 -0.57
C PRO A 16 -0.47 -25.14 -1.10
N THR A 17 -0.49 -24.12 -0.22
CA THR A 17 -0.32 -22.65 -0.47
C THR A 17 -0.52 -21.95 0.89
N VAL A 18 0.21 -20.92 1.35
CA VAL A 18 0.66 -19.64 0.78
C VAL A 18 1.89 -19.14 1.58
N GLN A 19 2.88 -18.53 0.92
CA GLN A 19 3.93 -17.72 1.54
C GLN A 19 3.57 -16.23 1.46
N GLY A 20 3.78 -15.51 2.57
CA GLY A 20 3.67 -14.06 2.70
C GLY A 20 4.38 -13.63 3.99
N SER A 21 5.13 -12.54 3.88
CA SER A 21 6.34 -12.19 4.63
C SER A 21 6.15 -11.35 5.91
N HIS A 22 7.18 -11.37 6.77
CA HIS A 22 7.51 -10.47 7.88
C HIS A 22 6.67 -10.51 9.17
N VAL A 23 7.16 -11.27 10.16
CA VAL A 23 7.02 -10.95 11.60
C VAL A 23 8.41 -11.05 12.22
N SER A 24 9.05 -9.90 12.38
CA SER A 24 10.22 -9.70 13.24
C SER A 24 9.76 -8.84 14.41
N LEU A 25 10.25 -9.17 15.61
CA LEU A 25 9.85 -8.69 16.94
C LEU A 25 8.68 -9.45 17.56
N ILE A 26 8.93 -10.69 17.98
CA ILE A 26 8.72 -11.24 19.35
C ILE A 26 9.42 -12.60 19.33
N THR A 27 10.74 -12.60 19.45
CA THR A 27 11.51 -13.86 19.63
C THR A 27 12.69 -13.70 20.57
N HIS A 28 12.94 -12.50 21.10
CA HIS A 28 14.02 -12.24 22.06
C HIS A 28 13.55 -12.03 23.51
N ALA A 29 12.25 -12.12 23.80
CA ALA A 29 11.75 -12.02 25.19
C ALA A 29 11.54 -13.38 25.88
N LEU A 30 11.50 -14.49 25.12
CA LEU A 30 11.18 -15.81 25.67
C LEU A 30 12.39 -16.65 26.10
N PHE A 31 13.61 -16.18 25.85
CA PHE A 31 14.84 -16.94 26.18
C PHE A 31 15.62 -16.42 27.40
N LEU A 32 15.14 -15.38 28.10
CA LEU A 32 15.85 -14.79 29.26
C LEU A 32 15.11 -14.94 30.60
N ILE A 33 13.99 -15.66 30.66
CA ILE A 33 13.22 -15.89 31.90
C ILE A 33 13.43 -17.33 32.43
N HIS A 34 14.66 -17.86 32.36
CA HIS A 34 14.95 -19.25 32.78
C HIS A 34 16.30 -19.39 33.50
N PRO A 35 16.69 -18.49 34.43
CA PRO A 35 16.90 -19.01 35.79
C PRO A 35 16.66 -18.00 36.95
N TYR A 36 16.43 -16.72 36.67
CA TYR A 36 16.54 -15.67 37.71
C TYR A 36 15.32 -15.52 38.65
N LEU A 37 14.16 -16.10 38.33
CA LEU A 37 12.95 -15.97 39.16
C LEU A 37 12.82 -17.03 40.26
N VAL A 38 13.51 -18.17 40.13
CA VAL A 38 13.39 -19.28 41.07
C VAL A 38 14.38 -19.12 42.23
N ASP A 39 15.59 -18.61 41.96
CA ASP A 39 16.67 -18.67 42.95
C ASP A 39 16.76 -17.44 43.88
N ASP A 40 16.36 -16.24 43.47
CA ASP A 40 16.50 -15.02 44.32
C ASP A 40 15.19 -14.52 44.97
N CYS A 41 14.02 -15.00 44.52
CA CYS A 41 12.70 -14.51 45.01
C CYS A 41 11.87 -15.53 45.79
N GLY A 42 12.33 -16.78 45.93
CA GLY A 42 11.69 -17.81 46.76
C GLY A 42 10.28 -18.23 46.31
N LEU A 43 9.88 -17.95 45.07
CA LEU A 43 8.58 -18.33 44.53
C LEU A 43 8.59 -19.78 44.04
N SER A 44 7.51 -20.51 44.32
CA SER A 44 7.37 -21.88 43.80
C SER A 44 7.01 -21.86 42.31
N PHE A 45 7.40 -22.91 41.57
CA PHE A 45 7.05 -23.05 40.15
C PHE A 45 5.53 -23.00 39.89
N ALA A 46 4.73 -23.38 40.90
CA ALA A 46 3.27 -23.28 40.85
C ALA A 46 2.76 -21.83 40.88
N ASP A 47 3.44 -20.93 41.59
CA ASP A 47 3.06 -19.51 41.69
C ASP A 47 3.42 -18.73 40.41
N VAL A 48 4.53 -19.11 39.76
CA VAL A 48 4.91 -18.60 38.44
C VAL A 48 3.87 -19.01 37.39
N LEU A 49 3.42 -20.26 37.42
CA LEU A 49 2.33 -20.76 36.57
C LEU A 49 0.99 -20.11 36.90
N PHE A 50 0.71 -19.81 38.17
CA PHE A 50 -0.51 -19.11 38.59
C PHE A 50 -0.54 -17.66 38.08
N LEU A 51 0.58 -16.94 38.16
CA LEU A 51 0.75 -15.59 37.58
C LEU A 51 0.57 -15.59 36.06
N LEU A 52 1.12 -16.59 35.37
CA LEU A 52 0.92 -16.76 33.92
C LEU A 52 -0.53 -17.15 33.58
N SER A 53 -1.22 -17.89 34.46
CA SER A 53 -2.62 -18.30 34.28
C SER A 53 -3.65 -17.21 34.60
N THR A 54 -3.27 -16.20 35.37
CA THR A 54 -4.10 -15.04 35.73
C THR A 54 -3.91 -13.86 34.78
N CYS A 55 -2.88 -13.89 33.93
CA CYS A 55 -2.72 -13.00 32.80
C CYS A 55 -3.80 -13.29 31.73
N LYS A 56 -4.92 -12.58 31.84
CA LYS A 56 -6.07 -12.65 30.92
C LYS A 56 -5.82 -11.93 29.57
N TYR A 57 -4.56 -11.85 29.15
CA TYR A 57 -4.13 -11.34 27.85
C TYR A 57 -3.13 -12.31 27.22
N PHE A 58 -3.65 -13.45 26.78
CA PHE A 58 -3.06 -14.17 25.65
C PHE A 58 -4.19 -14.45 24.66
N SER A 59 -4.12 -13.70 23.56
CA SER A 59 -4.98 -13.75 22.41
C SER A 59 -5.14 -15.16 21.83
N LEU A 60 -6.35 -15.43 21.34
CA LEU A 60 -6.66 -16.45 20.33
C LEU A 60 -5.65 -16.39 19.17
N VAL A 61 -4.63 -17.25 19.23
CA VAL A 61 -3.85 -17.64 18.06
C VAL A 61 -4.60 -18.82 17.42
N ARG A 62 -5.09 -18.63 16.19
CA ARG A 62 -5.52 -19.73 15.32
C ARG A 62 -4.30 -20.60 14.98
N LEU A 63 -4.10 -21.69 15.70
CA LEU A 63 -3.12 -22.73 15.37
C LEU A 63 -3.72 -23.68 14.32
N LYS A 64 -3.63 -23.32 13.03
CA LYS A 64 -3.72 -24.30 11.94
C LYS A 64 -2.29 -24.78 11.64
N HIS A 65 -2.04 -26.06 11.91
CA HIS A 65 -0.79 -26.81 11.70
C HIS A 65 0.32 -26.66 12.76
N ILE A 66 0.15 -27.32 13.91
CA ILE A 66 1.28 -27.91 14.65
C ILE A 66 0.95 -29.38 14.91
N SER A 67 1.30 -30.25 13.96
CA SER A 67 1.36 -31.69 14.22
C SER A 67 2.73 -32.04 14.77
N LYS A 68 2.75 -32.53 16.02
CA LYS A 68 3.87 -33.13 16.75
C LYS A 68 4.77 -32.15 17.52
N MET A 69 4.41 -31.93 18.78
CA MET A 69 5.39 -31.67 19.84
C MET A 69 5.13 -32.69 20.97
N LYS A 70 6.17 -33.43 21.35
CA LYS A 70 6.18 -34.35 22.51
C LYS A 70 6.49 -33.53 23.76
N LEU A 71 5.61 -33.57 24.76
CA LEU A 71 5.90 -33.10 26.11
C LEU A 71 6.21 -34.33 26.98
N ASN A 72 7.45 -34.42 27.47
CA ASN A 72 7.82 -35.36 28.52
C ASN A 72 7.64 -34.65 29.86
N ILE A 73 6.82 -35.21 30.75
CA ILE A 73 6.64 -34.71 32.11
C ILE A 73 7.17 -35.80 33.06
N GLU A 74 8.15 -35.46 33.89
CA GLU A 74 8.62 -36.32 34.98
C GLU A 74 7.59 -36.35 36.10
N LEU A 75 7.23 -37.57 36.52
CA LEU A 75 6.12 -37.86 37.43
C LEU A 75 6.63 -38.05 38.86
N GLY A 76 6.22 -37.15 39.76
CA GLY A 76 6.44 -37.32 41.19
C GLY A 76 5.70 -36.30 42.05
N SER A 77 4.36 -36.38 42.16
CA SER A 77 3.59 -35.66 43.21
C SER A 77 2.11 -36.07 43.23
N PRO A 78 1.39 -36.02 44.39
CA PRO A 78 0.05 -36.60 44.62
C PRO A 78 -1.14 -35.94 43.89
N LEU A 79 -0.89 -35.05 42.93
CA LEU A 79 -1.91 -34.25 42.22
C LEU A 79 -2.71 -35.02 41.14
N ILE A 80 -2.49 -36.33 41.01
CA ILE A 80 -3.16 -37.19 40.02
C ILE A 80 -4.68 -37.29 40.29
N ARG A 81 -5.13 -37.14 41.54
CA ARG A 81 -6.57 -37.22 41.86
C ARG A 81 -7.37 -35.99 41.43
N THR A 82 -6.75 -34.81 41.44
CA THR A 82 -7.41 -33.52 41.16
C THR A 82 -7.54 -33.27 39.66
N VAL A 83 -6.50 -33.64 38.88
CA VAL A 83 -6.52 -33.49 37.41
C VAL A 83 -7.50 -34.47 36.77
N LEU A 84 -7.66 -35.67 37.33
CA LEU A 84 -8.61 -36.68 36.81
C LEU A 84 -10.08 -36.42 37.19
N GLN A 85 -10.37 -35.53 38.15
CA GLN A 85 -11.74 -35.15 38.53
C GLN A 85 -12.27 -33.92 37.77
N GLY A 86 -11.40 -33.10 37.16
CA GLY A 86 -11.80 -31.96 36.33
C GLY A 86 -12.16 -32.33 34.89
N LEU A 87 -11.78 -33.53 34.44
CA LEU A 87 -12.19 -34.07 33.14
C LEU A 87 -13.54 -34.77 33.33
N GLY A 88 -14.61 -34.00 33.13
CA GLY A 88 -15.99 -34.50 33.12
C GLY A 88 -16.25 -35.66 32.12
N PRO A 89 -17.50 -36.07 31.91
CA PRO A 89 -17.94 -37.44 31.53
C PRO A 89 -17.47 -38.02 30.17
N ASN A 90 -16.50 -37.39 29.50
CA ASN A 90 -15.98 -37.77 28.19
C ASN A 90 -14.70 -38.62 28.23
N VAL A 91 -14.20 -39.00 29.41
CA VAL A 91 -13.07 -39.94 29.54
C VAL A 91 -13.62 -41.38 29.56
N LYS A 92 -13.43 -42.14 28.46
CA LYS A 92 -14.00 -43.49 28.33
C LYS A 92 -13.16 -44.63 28.93
N SER A 93 -11.87 -44.42 29.25
CA SER A 93 -11.07 -45.29 30.13
C SER A 93 -9.71 -44.67 30.46
N ALA A 94 -9.15 -45.01 31.62
CA ALA A 94 -7.76 -44.74 31.98
C ALA A 94 -7.21 -45.97 32.74
N SER A 95 -6.05 -46.48 32.31
CA SER A 95 -5.33 -47.58 32.96
C SER A 95 -3.96 -47.07 33.39
N LEU A 96 -3.60 -47.30 34.65
CA LEU A 96 -2.24 -47.05 35.16
C LEU A 96 -1.53 -48.40 35.21
N ASP A 97 -0.47 -48.57 34.42
CA ASP A 97 0.45 -49.68 34.61
C ASP A 97 1.89 -49.16 34.69
N ASN A 98 2.55 -49.46 35.80
CA ASN A 98 3.89 -48.96 36.12
C ASN A 98 4.92 -49.77 35.32
N THR A 99 5.08 -49.47 34.04
CA THR A 99 6.32 -49.63 33.24
C THR A 99 6.06 -49.34 31.75
N ARG A 100 6.79 -48.35 31.19
CA ARG A 100 6.95 -47.96 29.76
C ARG A 100 5.75 -47.32 29.00
N TRP A 101 6.05 -46.14 28.43
CA TRP A 101 5.52 -45.44 27.23
C TRP A 101 4.03 -45.55 26.88
N ILE A 102 3.33 -44.39 26.84
CA ILE A 102 2.15 -44.19 25.98
C ILE A 102 2.22 -42.83 25.28
N GLY A 103 1.99 -42.85 23.97
CA GLY A 103 1.91 -41.70 23.09
C GLY A 103 0.47 -41.36 22.67
N THR A 104 0.24 -40.06 22.53
CA THR A 104 -0.88 -39.38 21.84
C THR A 104 -2.22 -39.29 22.57
N VAL A 105 -2.73 -38.05 22.69
CA VAL A 105 -4.13 -37.73 23.03
C VAL A 105 -4.67 -36.78 21.94
N ILE A 106 -5.87 -37.05 21.42
CA ILE A 106 -6.55 -36.25 20.38
C ILE A 106 -7.89 -35.74 20.96
N ALA A 107 -8.22 -34.46 20.79
CA ALA A 107 -9.55 -33.90 21.07
C ALA A 107 -10.01 -32.95 19.94
N ARG A 108 -11.30 -32.96 19.59
CA ARG A 108 -11.97 -32.08 18.59
C ARG A 108 -12.89 -31.07 19.28
N VAL A 109 -12.99 -29.83 18.76
CA VAL A 109 -13.89 -28.75 19.24
C VAL A 109 -14.96 -28.41 18.18
N PRO A 110 -16.24 -28.14 18.53
CA PRO A 110 -17.31 -27.77 17.58
C PRO A 110 -17.39 -26.26 17.24
N ASN A 111 -18.11 -25.97 16.15
CA ASN A 111 -18.19 -24.76 15.30
C ASN A 111 -18.71 -23.45 15.97
N PRO A 112 -18.27 -22.23 15.53
CA PRO A 112 -18.75 -20.94 16.03
C PRO A 112 -19.67 -20.22 15.02
N ASP A 113 -20.96 -20.12 15.32
CA ASP A 113 -21.90 -19.19 14.65
C ASP A 113 -22.92 -18.70 15.69
N LYS A 114 -22.81 -17.44 16.13
CA LYS A 114 -23.90 -16.52 16.55
C LYS A 114 -23.37 -15.24 17.23
N TYR A 115 -23.67 -14.10 16.61
CA TYR A 115 -23.60 -12.74 17.16
C TYR A 115 -24.70 -12.50 18.20
N VAL A 116 -24.43 -11.71 19.26
CA VAL A 116 -25.43 -11.02 20.09
C VAL A 116 -24.89 -9.65 20.52
N HIS A 117 -25.59 -8.58 20.12
CA HIS A 117 -25.53 -7.21 20.66
C HIS A 117 -26.19 -7.15 22.05
N LEU A 118 -25.70 -6.31 22.96
CA LEU A 118 -26.46 -5.82 24.14
C LEU A 118 -25.89 -4.47 24.64
N ASP A 119 -26.72 -3.43 24.53
CA ASP A 119 -26.65 -2.13 25.24
C ASP A 119 -26.95 -2.30 26.75
N TYR A 120 -26.43 -1.42 27.63
CA TYR A 120 -27.18 -0.67 28.68
C TYR A 120 -26.30 0.20 29.63
N GLU A 121 -26.88 1.31 30.09
CA GLU A 121 -26.40 2.43 30.94
C GLU A 121 -25.95 2.11 32.39
N TYR A 122 -25.12 2.99 33.00
CA TYR A 122 -25.33 3.47 34.39
C TYR A 122 -24.56 4.79 34.71
N ARG A 123 -25.23 5.79 35.28
CA ARG A 123 -24.67 7.03 35.87
C ARG A 123 -24.89 7.10 37.38
N LYS A 124 -23.92 7.69 38.09
CA LYS A 124 -23.91 8.30 39.44
C LYS A 124 -24.10 7.39 40.68
N LEU A 125 -23.00 7.16 41.41
CA LEU A 125 -22.95 7.32 42.87
C LEU A 125 -21.49 7.42 43.36
N LEU A 126 -21.26 8.31 44.34
CA LEU A 126 -20.07 8.50 45.19
C LEU A 126 -19.06 9.60 44.78
N SER A 127 -19.52 10.85 44.93
CA SER A 127 -18.71 11.86 45.61
C SER A 127 -18.78 11.64 47.13
N THR A 128 -17.62 11.63 47.79
CA THR A 128 -17.28 11.94 49.21
C THR A 128 -16.44 10.86 49.89
N LYS A 129 -15.12 10.94 49.70
CA LYS A 129 -14.05 10.88 50.72
C LYS A 129 -12.72 10.55 50.04
N LEU A 130 -12.00 11.62 49.68
CA LEU A 130 -10.55 11.61 49.75
C LEU A 130 -10.16 11.18 51.17
N GLY A 131 -9.51 10.03 51.29
CA GLY A 131 -9.08 9.51 52.59
C GLY A 131 -8.69 8.05 52.54
N CYS A 132 -7.77 7.68 51.63
CA CYS A 132 -6.90 6.50 51.74
C CYS A 132 -5.84 6.40 50.60
N LEU A 133 -5.55 7.49 49.89
CA LEU A 133 -4.45 7.54 48.91
C LEU A 133 -3.04 7.54 49.56
N SER A 134 -2.95 7.55 50.89
CA SER A 134 -1.70 7.60 51.66
C SER A 134 -1.36 6.30 52.42
N GLN A 135 -2.08 5.20 52.22
CA GLN A 135 -1.80 3.92 52.91
C GLN A 135 -1.65 2.68 52.02
N MET A 136 -1.85 2.78 50.70
CA MET A 136 -1.51 1.70 49.74
C MET A 136 -0.16 1.87 49.05
N LEU A 137 0.57 2.97 49.34
CA LEU A 137 1.86 3.28 48.70
C LEU A 137 3.08 2.62 49.38
N LEU A 138 2.92 1.85 50.46
CA LEU A 138 4.06 1.25 51.16
C LEU A 138 3.76 -0.17 51.71
N SER A 139 3.66 -1.16 50.81
CA SER A 139 4.08 -2.53 51.10
C SER A 139 4.67 -3.17 49.84
N ARG A 140 6.00 -3.06 49.77
CA ARG A 140 6.97 -3.50 48.75
C ARG A 140 6.69 -4.94 48.25
N HIS A 141 6.88 -5.33 46.99
CA HIS A 141 8.00 -5.08 46.08
C HIS A 141 7.54 -5.06 44.62
N PHE A 142 7.76 -3.92 43.96
CA PHE A 142 7.48 -3.65 42.56
C PHE A 142 8.64 -4.17 41.70
N CYS A 143 8.37 -5.01 40.71
CA CYS A 143 9.35 -5.38 39.70
C CYS A 143 9.37 -4.31 38.59
N SER A 144 10.52 -3.68 38.45
CA SER A 144 10.74 -2.33 37.91
C SER A 144 11.34 -2.31 36.51
N GLN A 145 10.84 -3.11 35.56
CA GLN A 145 11.31 -3.07 34.16
C GLN A 145 10.20 -2.79 33.13
N ASP A 146 8.98 -3.30 33.30
CA ASP A 146 7.90 -3.03 32.35
C ASP A 146 7.28 -1.62 32.53
N PHE A 147 7.30 -1.10 33.77
CA PHE A 147 6.88 0.26 34.10
C PHE A 147 7.83 1.34 33.55
N ILE A 148 9.13 1.03 33.42
CA ILE A 148 10.13 1.95 32.86
C ILE A 148 10.09 1.93 31.33
N HIS A 149 9.77 0.80 30.70
CA HIS A 149 9.66 0.71 29.24
C HIS A 149 8.53 1.57 28.68
N PHE A 150 7.34 1.61 29.32
CA PHE A 150 6.24 2.48 28.86
C PHE A 150 6.56 3.98 28.95
N MET A 151 7.32 4.39 29.97
CA MET A 151 7.79 5.76 30.13
C MET A 151 8.86 6.18 29.10
N ILE A 152 9.47 5.27 28.33
CA ILE A 152 10.55 5.61 27.38
C ILE A 152 10.07 5.63 25.92
N LEU A 153 8.91 5.04 25.64
CA LEU A 153 8.42 4.91 24.26
C LEU A 153 7.96 6.26 23.70
N LYS A 154 8.77 6.80 22.78
CA LYS A 154 8.41 7.97 21.96
C LYS A 154 7.48 7.63 20.81
N ARG A 155 7.41 6.35 20.42
CA ARG A 155 6.62 5.86 19.27
C ARG A 155 5.91 4.57 19.64
N LEU A 156 4.63 4.45 19.27
CA LEU A 156 3.82 3.27 19.53
C LEU A 156 2.92 2.98 18.31
N ASP A 157 2.94 1.73 17.83
CA ASP A 157 2.10 1.23 16.73
C ASP A 157 1.31 0.02 17.24
N ILE A 158 0.00 0.15 17.37
CA ILE A 158 -0.87 -0.85 18.01
C ILE A 158 -2.22 -0.95 17.34
N ARG A 159 -2.66 -2.17 17.03
CA ARG A 159 -3.93 -2.43 16.32
C ARG A 159 -5.20 -2.05 17.08
N SER A 160 -5.17 -1.87 18.39
CA SER A 160 -6.32 -1.26 19.08
C SER A 160 -5.89 -0.67 20.41
N VAL A 161 -6.42 0.51 20.71
CA VAL A 161 -6.27 1.21 21.98
C VAL A 161 -7.64 1.19 22.63
N ASP A 162 -8.00 0.06 23.21
CA ASP A 162 -9.21 -0.04 24.03
C ASP A 162 -8.77 0.21 25.47
N PHE A 163 -8.56 1.48 25.80
CA PHE A 163 -7.85 1.83 27.00
C PHE A 163 -8.63 2.78 27.88
N HIS A 164 -8.96 2.25 29.05
CA HIS A 164 -8.78 2.98 30.29
C HIS A 164 -7.28 2.93 30.71
N VAL A 165 -6.28 3.25 29.84
CA VAL A 165 -4.88 3.44 30.31
C VAL A 165 -4.89 4.73 31.12
N PRO A 166 -4.33 4.77 32.33
CA PRO A 166 -3.85 6.02 32.92
C PRO A 166 -2.75 6.61 32.01
N TRP A 167 -3.04 7.70 31.30
CA TRP A 167 -2.14 8.36 30.35
C TRP A 167 -0.86 8.93 31.01
N GLU A 168 -0.79 8.93 32.34
CA GLU A 168 0.43 9.11 33.13
C GLU A 168 1.56 8.15 32.65
N LEU A 169 1.19 7.02 32.03
CA LEU A 169 2.08 6.04 31.41
C LEU A 169 2.53 6.40 29.98
N LEU A 170 1.91 7.40 29.33
CA LEU A 170 2.16 7.83 27.95
C LEU A 170 2.68 9.28 27.87
N VAL A 171 3.08 9.87 29.00
CA VAL A 171 3.55 11.28 29.09
C VAL A 171 4.72 11.59 28.15
N ASN A 172 5.49 10.57 27.74
CA ASN A 172 6.63 10.69 26.83
C ASN A 172 6.35 10.29 25.38
N LEU A 173 5.11 9.88 25.05
CA LEU A 173 4.74 9.47 23.71
C LEU A 173 4.68 10.66 22.77
N GLU A 174 5.43 10.60 21.67
CA GLU A 174 5.51 11.66 20.65
C GLU A 174 4.72 11.28 19.38
N GLN A 175 4.62 9.97 19.08
CA GLN A 175 3.91 9.44 17.92
C GLN A 175 3.07 8.23 18.28
N LEU A 176 1.81 8.20 17.83
CA LEU A 176 0.88 7.09 18.02
C LEU A 176 0.24 6.71 16.69
N LYS A 177 0.29 5.42 16.34
CA LYS A 177 -0.52 4.83 15.27
C LYS A 177 -1.42 3.77 15.86
N CYS A 178 -2.72 3.83 15.58
CA CYS A 178 -3.65 2.83 16.07
C CYS A 178 -4.99 2.77 15.32
N ASP A 179 -5.68 1.64 15.40
CA ASP A 179 -6.90 1.47 14.62
C ASP A 179 -8.08 2.25 15.23
N PHE A 180 -8.11 2.49 16.54
CA PHE A 180 -9.17 3.22 17.24
C PHE A 180 -8.58 3.99 18.43
N VAL A 181 -9.12 5.17 18.75
CA VAL A 181 -8.69 6.01 19.87
C VAL A 181 -9.90 6.57 20.61
N CYS A 182 -9.98 6.37 21.92
CA CYS A 182 -10.91 7.09 22.78
C CYS A 182 -10.14 7.79 23.92
N PHE A 183 -9.84 9.09 23.78
CA PHE A 183 -9.32 9.85 24.92
C PHE A 183 -10.47 10.32 25.80
N THR A 184 -10.31 10.20 27.13
CA THR A 184 -11.26 10.86 28.05
C THR A 184 -11.01 12.37 28.04
N PRO A 185 -12.04 13.22 28.22
CA PRO A 185 -11.94 14.68 28.06
C PRO A 185 -10.86 15.36 28.93
N ASP A 186 -10.50 14.74 30.06
CA ASP A 186 -9.52 15.26 31.02
C ASP A 186 -8.06 14.81 30.73
N CYS A 187 -7.84 14.06 29.64
CA CYS A 187 -6.54 13.50 29.28
C CYS A 187 -5.84 14.36 28.23
N HIS A 188 -4.74 15.02 28.57
CA HIS A 188 -3.91 15.77 27.62
C HIS A 188 -2.53 15.11 27.48
N PRO A 189 -2.24 14.33 26.42
CA PRO A 189 -0.91 13.79 26.20
C PRO A 189 0.04 14.90 25.72
N PRO A 190 0.86 15.51 26.60
CA PRO A 190 1.43 16.84 26.32
C PRO A 190 2.56 16.83 25.29
N LYS A 191 3.11 15.64 24.99
CA LYS A 191 4.20 15.46 24.02
C LYS A 191 3.75 14.81 22.71
N LEU A 192 2.49 14.38 22.60
CA LEU A 192 2.00 13.73 21.39
C LEU A 192 1.93 14.76 20.26
N ARG A 193 2.71 14.54 19.20
CA ARG A 193 2.81 15.42 18.03
C ARG A 193 2.18 14.80 16.80
N VAL A 194 2.33 13.49 16.63
CA VAL A 194 1.83 12.75 15.45
C VAL A 194 0.83 11.71 15.90
N LEU A 195 -0.35 11.71 15.27
CA LEU A 195 -1.41 10.76 15.54
C LEU A 195 -1.99 10.22 14.23
N ASN A 196 -1.93 8.90 14.06
CA ASN A 196 -2.47 8.19 12.90
C ASN A 196 -3.57 7.22 13.35
N ILE A 197 -4.80 7.41 12.86
CA ILE A 197 -5.98 6.64 13.29
C ILE A 197 -6.67 6.01 12.08
N ILE A 198 -7.08 4.74 12.20
CA ILE A 198 -7.76 4.01 11.10
C ILE A 198 -9.30 4.04 11.22
N VAL A 199 -9.85 4.25 12.41
CA VAL A 199 -11.28 4.36 12.65
C VAL A 199 -11.51 5.44 13.70
N CYS A 200 -11.98 6.60 13.27
CA CYS A 200 -12.66 7.53 14.17
C CYS A 200 -14.16 7.27 14.09
N ASN A 201 -14.81 7.15 15.26
CA ASN A 201 -16.26 7.36 15.33
C ASN A 201 -16.59 8.81 14.94
N GLU A 202 -17.84 9.08 14.63
CA GLU A 202 -18.31 10.19 13.77
C GLU A 202 -17.97 11.64 14.19
N ASP A 203 -17.27 11.86 15.30
CA ASP A 203 -16.83 13.16 15.78
C ASP A 203 -15.39 13.06 16.26
N PHE A 204 -14.50 13.97 15.81
CA PHE A 204 -13.15 14.17 16.36
C PHE A 204 -13.11 14.39 17.90
N ALA A 205 -14.27 14.38 18.58
CA ALA A 205 -14.48 14.39 20.02
C ALA A 205 -13.43 13.64 20.82
N GLU A 206 -13.12 12.42 20.38
CA GLU A 206 -12.21 11.54 21.08
C GLU A 206 -10.77 12.04 21.07
N ILE A 207 -10.39 12.99 20.20
CA ILE A 207 -9.03 13.51 20.06
C ILE A 207 -8.88 15.02 20.25
N ARG A 208 -9.97 15.72 20.60
CA ARG A 208 -9.97 17.18 20.87
C ARG A 208 -9.03 17.60 22.00
N CYS A 209 -8.72 16.69 22.90
CA CYS A 209 -7.82 16.95 24.01
C CYS A 209 -6.33 16.96 23.59
N CYS A 210 -5.99 16.51 22.38
CA CYS A 210 -4.61 16.44 21.89
C CYS A 210 -4.13 17.78 21.31
N ARG A 211 -4.10 18.83 22.14
CA ARG A 211 -3.73 20.20 21.73
C ARG A 211 -2.28 20.37 21.26
N SER A 212 -1.43 19.37 21.53
CA SER A 212 -0.02 19.35 21.15
C SER A 212 0.22 18.81 19.74
N LEU A 213 -0.80 18.27 19.06
CA LEU A 213 -0.64 17.67 17.74
C LEU A 213 -0.16 18.68 16.70
N SER A 214 0.84 18.26 15.94
CA SER A 214 1.32 18.94 14.73
C SER A 214 0.87 18.20 13.47
N GLU A 215 0.65 16.89 13.56
CA GLU A 215 0.25 16.04 12.44
C GLU A 215 -0.87 15.07 12.87
N LEU A 216 -1.92 15.01 12.05
CA LEU A 216 -3.05 14.12 12.25
C LEU A 216 -3.42 13.44 10.93
N THR A 217 -3.38 12.11 10.92
CA THR A 217 -3.86 11.27 9.82
C THR A 217 -5.07 10.48 10.29
N VAL A 218 -6.14 10.54 9.51
CA VAL A 218 -7.35 9.76 9.76
C VAL A 218 -7.75 9.01 8.50
N GLU A 219 -7.76 7.69 8.57
CA GLU A 219 -8.43 6.84 7.60
C GLU A 219 -9.81 6.50 8.17
N THR A 220 -10.88 6.47 7.36
CA THR A 220 -12.21 6.08 7.84
C THR A 220 -12.71 4.84 7.12
N VAL A 221 -13.01 3.76 7.85
CA VAL A 221 -13.41 2.46 7.28
C VAL A 221 -14.93 2.33 7.07
N ALA A 222 -15.74 3.26 7.60
CA ALA A 222 -17.21 3.22 7.49
C ALA A 222 -17.79 4.46 6.82
N ARG A 223 -18.87 4.29 6.04
CA ARG A 223 -19.75 5.38 5.58
C ARG A 223 -20.45 5.99 6.79
N ILE A 224 -19.74 6.89 7.44
CA ILE A 224 -20.24 7.69 8.55
C ILE A 224 -21.38 8.57 8.01
N GLY A 225 -22.50 8.62 8.72
CA GLY A 225 -23.64 9.45 8.34
C GLY A 225 -23.27 10.94 8.36
N PRO A 226 -24.19 11.87 8.05
CA PRO A 226 -23.99 13.29 8.27
C PRO A 226 -24.00 13.57 9.78
N ALA A 227 -22.98 13.10 10.48
CA ALA A 227 -22.73 13.46 11.86
C ALA A 227 -22.27 14.91 11.92
N ARG A 228 -22.57 15.51 13.06
CA ARG A 228 -22.35 16.91 13.39
C ARG A 228 -20.86 17.16 13.64
N ASN A 229 -20.04 17.07 12.59
CA ASN A 229 -18.64 17.47 12.60
C ASN A 229 -18.53 18.91 13.11
N TYR A 230 -18.27 19.12 14.40
CA TYR A 230 -18.05 20.44 14.99
C TYR A 230 -16.68 20.46 15.63
N LEU A 231 -15.64 20.75 14.85
CA LEU A 231 -14.40 21.22 15.45
C LEU A 231 -14.73 22.49 16.23
N ALA A 232 -14.41 22.54 17.52
CA ALA A 232 -14.54 23.79 18.25
C ALA A 232 -13.34 24.69 17.94
N LYS A 233 -13.59 26.00 18.03
CA LYS A 233 -12.52 26.98 17.98
C LYS A 233 -11.49 26.61 19.06
N ASP A 234 -10.21 26.56 18.69
CA ASP A 234 -9.04 26.32 19.55
C ASP A 234 -8.66 24.86 19.89
N GLU A 235 -9.27 23.83 19.30
CA GLU A 235 -8.94 22.43 19.60
C GLU A 235 -7.60 21.95 19.01
N PHE A 236 -7.14 22.54 17.89
CA PHE A 236 -5.96 22.09 17.12
C PHE A 236 -5.03 23.24 16.72
N GLN A 237 -4.71 24.17 17.63
CA GLN A 237 -3.95 25.39 17.30
C GLN A 237 -2.50 25.17 16.81
N LEU A 238 -1.92 23.99 17.03
CA LEU A 238 -0.57 23.64 16.59
C LEU A 238 -0.55 22.68 15.40
N LEU A 239 -1.72 22.29 14.89
CA LEU A 239 -1.83 21.30 13.83
C LEU A 239 -1.41 21.93 12.50
N GLU A 240 -0.29 21.48 11.94
CA GLU A 240 0.25 21.96 10.67
C GLU A 240 -0.14 21.05 9.50
N ARG A 241 -0.33 19.75 9.75
CA ARG A 241 -0.70 18.74 8.75
C ARG A 241 -1.97 17.99 9.15
N LEU A 242 -2.92 17.98 8.23
CA LEU A 242 -4.15 17.20 8.34
C LEU A 242 -4.32 16.34 7.09
N GLU A 243 -4.35 15.03 7.28
CA GLU A 243 -4.64 14.05 6.23
C GLU A 243 -5.91 13.28 6.61
N VAL A 244 -6.90 13.26 5.72
CA VAL A 244 -8.12 12.50 5.93
C VAL A 244 -8.59 11.78 4.68
N GLN A 245 -8.67 10.46 4.75
CA GLN A 245 -9.01 9.57 3.64
C GLN A 245 -10.38 8.89 3.83
N ASN A 246 -11.05 8.57 2.73
CA ASN A 246 -12.33 7.85 2.69
C ASN A 246 -13.50 8.54 3.44
N TRP A 247 -13.41 9.85 3.68
CA TRP A 247 -14.39 10.53 4.54
C TRP A 247 -15.59 11.08 3.76
N ALA A 248 -16.58 10.21 3.60
CA ALA A 248 -17.75 10.51 2.78
C ALA A 248 -18.45 11.84 3.15
N SER A 249 -18.66 12.16 4.43
CA SER A 249 -19.56 13.24 4.88
C SER A 249 -18.89 14.51 5.41
N MET A 250 -17.58 14.71 5.17
CA MET A 250 -16.86 15.84 5.77
C MET A 250 -17.37 17.20 5.26
N ASN A 251 -17.80 18.07 6.19
CA ASN A 251 -18.04 19.48 5.89
C ASN A 251 -16.71 20.24 6.02
N LEU A 252 -16.15 20.65 4.88
CA LEU A 252 -14.85 21.30 4.83
C LEU A 252 -14.80 22.64 5.59
N ASN A 253 -15.94 23.31 5.81
CA ASN A 253 -15.96 24.61 6.50
C ASN A 253 -15.34 24.57 7.91
N ASN A 254 -15.44 23.43 8.61
CA ASN A 254 -14.90 23.31 9.97
C ASN A 254 -13.37 23.29 10.01
N ILE A 255 -12.73 22.90 8.91
CA ILE A 255 -11.27 22.94 8.79
C ILE A 255 -10.77 24.39 8.90
N GLY A 256 -11.59 25.37 8.46
CA GLY A 256 -11.31 26.79 8.62
C GLY A 256 -11.09 27.25 10.07
N LEU A 257 -11.42 26.41 11.06
CA LEU A 257 -11.18 26.68 12.48
C LEU A 257 -9.77 26.28 12.95
N ILE A 258 -8.94 25.70 12.07
CA ILE A 258 -7.56 25.25 12.36
C ILE A 258 -6.57 26.19 11.64
N PRO A 259 -6.23 27.35 12.22
CA PRO A 259 -5.49 28.40 11.51
C PRO A 259 -4.03 28.07 11.19
N SER A 260 -3.45 27.05 11.85
CA SER A 260 -2.04 26.67 11.72
C SER A 260 -1.72 25.74 10.55
N LEU A 261 -2.75 25.30 9.80
CA LEU A 261 -2.55 24.32 8.73
C LEU A 261 -1.68 24.88 7.60
N ARG A 262 -0.67 24.10 7.23
CA ARG A 262 0.22 24.32 6.09
C ARG A 262 0.07 23.22 5.04
N PHE A 263 -0.41 22.05 5.46
CA PHE A 263 -0.59 20.86 4.64
C PHE A 263 -1.99 20.29 4.87
N ILE A 264 -2.79 20.20 3.81
CA ILE A 264 -4.14 19.63 3.86
C ILE A 264 -4.26 18.59 2.75
N GLU A 265 -4.57 17.36 3.12
CA GLU A 265 -4.93 16.28 2.19
C GLU A 265 -6.26 15.67 2.60
N ILE A 266 -7.31 15.86 1.79
CA ILE A 266 -8.65 15.43 2.16
C ILE A 266 -9.40 14.84 0.97
N GLU A 267 -9.99 13.68 1.20
CA GLU A 267 -11.03 13.12 0.33
C GLU A 267 -12.41 13.44 0.90
N ALA A 268 -13.20 14.22 0.14
CA ALA A 268 -14.53 14.64 0.52
C ALA A 268 -15.50 14.50 -0.66
N GLU A 269 -16.09 13.31 -0.80
CA GLU A 269 -16.95 12.92 -1.93
C GLU A 269 -18.12 13.90 -2.20
N TYR A 270 -18.72 14.45 -1.13
CA TYR A 270 -19.88 15.34 -1.23
C TYR A 270 -19.55 16.84 -1.17
N ALA A 271 -18.28 17.22 -1.05
CA ALA A 271 -17.91 18.63 -1.04
C ALA A 271 -18.17 19.28 -2.41
N THR A 272 -18.83 20.43 -2.41
CA THR A 272 -19.22 21.17 -3.63
C THR A 272 -18.46 22.49 -3.82
N ASN A 273 -17.65 22.90 -2.84
CA ASN A 273 -16.79 24.07 -2.89
C ASN A 273 -15.60 23.91 -1.95
N VAL A 274 -14.61 24.80 -2.09
CA VAL A 274 -13.39 24.85 -1.26
C VAL A 274 -13.34 26.11 -0.40
N SER A 275 -14.49 26.55 0.14
CA SER A 275 -14.62 27.79 0.93
C SER A 275 -13.64 27.88 2.08
N MET A 276 -13.25 26.75 2.68
CA MET A 276 -12.33 26.72 3.82
C MET A 276 -10.93 27.26 3.48
N ALA A 277 -10.55 27.28 2.21
CA ALA A 277 -9.29 27.83 1.76
C ALA A 277 -9.08 29.28 2.19
N ILE A 278 -10.14 30.10 2.28
CA ILE A 278 -10.03 31.52 2.64
C ILE A 278 -9.37 31.75 4.01
N TYR A 279 -9.45 30.76 4.91
CA TYR A 279 -8.94 30.83 6.27
C TYR A 279 -7.45 30.47 6.39
N HIS A 280 -6.82 29.91 5.34
CA HIS A 280 -5.48 29.31 5.41
C HIS A 280 -4.47 30.00 4.49
N GLN A 281 -4.19 31.28 4.71
CA GLN A 281 -3.32 32.09 3.84
C GLN A 281 -1.84 31.64 3.78
N HIS A 282 -1.41 30.81 4.73
CA HIS A 282 -0.06 30.24 4.82
C HIS A 282 0.02 28.79 4.33
N LEU A 283 -1.02 28.31 3.64
CA LEU A 283 -1.04 26.96 3.10
C LEU A 283 0.03 26.79 2.02
N GLU A 284 0.80 25.70 2.12
CA GLU A 284 1.89 25.34 1.22
C GLU A 284 1.48 24.20 0.29
N GLU A 285 0.75 23.22 0.82
CA GLU A 285 0.23 22.09 0.05
C GLU A 285 -1.27 21.89 0.30
N LEU A 286 -2.01 21.74 -0.79
CA LEU A 286 -3.44 21.43 -0.77
C LEU A 286 -3.74 20.30 -1.74
N SER A 287 -4.15 19.15 -1.22
CA SER A 287 -4.65 18.01 -1.98
C SER A 287 -6.10 17.75 -1.61
N LEU A 288 -7.02 17.88 -2.58
CA LEU A 288 -8.44 17.66 -2.37
C LEU A 288 -9.02 16.73 -3.43
N VAL A 289 -9.59 15.61 -2.99
CA VAL A 289 -10.45 14.77 -3.83
C VAL A 289 -11.89 15.19 -3.57
N VAL A 290 -12.40 16.05 -4.44
CA VAL A 290 -13.71 16.71 -4.32
C VAL A 290 -14.48 16.61 -5.64
N PRO A 291 -15.01 15.42 -5.99
CA PRO A 291 -15.57 15.13 -7.32
C PRO A 291 -16.66 16.10 -7.79
N ASN A 292 -17.32 16.77 -6.85
CA ASN A 292 -18.45 17.66 -7.08
C ASN A 292 -18.12 19.16 -6.99
N ALA A 293 -16.87 19.55 -6.70
CA ALA A 293 -16.52 20.95 -6.48
C ALA A 293 -16.42 21.76 -7.78
N MET A 294 -17.22 22.82 -7.90
CA MET A 294 -17.23 23.67 -9.10
C MET A 294 -16.46 24.98 -8.90
N ASP A 295 -16.56 25.58 -7.72
CA ASP A 295 -16.00 26.90 -7.43
C ASP A 295 -14.70 26.80 -6.62
N ILE A 296 -13.61 27.24 -7.25
CA ILE A 296 -12.27 27.35 -6.66
C ILE A 296 -11.82 28.79 -6.45
N THR A 297 -12.72 29.77 -6.56
CA THR A 297 -12.44 31.20 -6.26
C THR A 297 -11.73 31.42 -4.92
N PRO A 298 -12.06 30.70 -3.83
CA PRO A 298 -11.34 30.79 -2.56
C PRO A 298 -9.83 30.56 -2.63
N LEU A 299 -9.32 29.86 -3.65
CA LEU A 299 -7.89 29.57 -3.80
C LEU A 299 -7.08 30.79 -4.26
N LYS A 300 -7.72 31.83 -4.83
CA LYS A 300 -7.05 32.97 -5.46
C LYS A 300 -6.05 33.70 -4.56
N SER A 301 -6.29 33.72 -3.24
CA SER A 301 -5.43 34.40 -2.26
C SER A 301 -4.27 33.55 -1.75
N LEU A 302 -4.23 32.25 -2.04
CA LEU A 302 -3.28 31.30 -1.44
C LEU A 302 -1.90 31.35 -2.11
N THR A 303 -1.30 32.53 -2.17
CA THR A 303 -0.04 32.77 -2.91
C THR A 303 1.18 32.03 -2.34
N SER A 304 1.06 31.45 -1.14
CA SER A 304 2.11 30.64 -0.51
C SER A 304 2.13 29.19 -1.02
N LEU A 305 1.11 28.76 -1.77
CA LEU A 305 1.02 27.38 -2.27
C LEU A 305 2.17 27.06 -3.23
N THR A 306 2.82 25.94 -2.97
CA THR A 306 3.83 25.31 -3.82
C THR A 306 3.28 24.04 -4.48
N SER A 307 2.29 23.39 -3.86
CA SER A 307 1.64 22.20 -4.41
C SER A 307 0.11 22.29 -4.31
N LEU A 308 -0.57 22.09 -5.43
CA LEU A 308 -2.02 22.00 -5.49
C LEU A 308 -2.44 20.76 -6.28
N PHE A 309 -3.21 19.87 -5.67
CA PHE A 309 -3.83 18.73 -6.33
C PHE A 309 -5.34 18.76 -6.13
N LEU A 310 -6.11 18.79 -7.21
CA LEU A 310 -7.57 18.77 -7.18
C LEU A 310 -8.10 17.69 -8.11
N VAL A 311 -8.96 16.83 -7.58
CA VAL A 311 -9.80 15.92 -8.37
C VAL A 311 -11.23 16.42 -8.32
N SER A 312 -11.75 16.89 -9.46
CA SER A 312 -13.15 17.34 -9.55
C SER A 312 -13.73 17.20 -10.96
N HIS A 313 -14.85 16.47 -11.06
CA HIS A 313 -15.61 16.30 -12.31
C HIS A 313 -16.41 17.53 -12.73
N LYS A 314 -16.48 18.56 -11.88
CA LYS A 314 -17.30 19.75 -12.12
C LYS A 314 -16.49 21.03 -12.21
N LEU A 315 -15.17 20.95 -12.12
CA LEU A 315 -14.30 22.10 -12.29
C LEU A 315 -14.33 22.58 -13.75
N VAL A 316 -14.71 23.84 -13.95
CA VAL A 316 -14.86 24.47 -15.28
C VAL A 316 -13.95 25.68 -15.50
N ASP A 317 -13.47 26.31 -14.42
CA ASP A 317 -12.72 27.57 -14.49
C ASP A 317 -11.41 27.49 -13.69
N THR A 318 -10.30 27.83 -14.35
CA THR A 318 -8.96 27.91 -13.74
C THR A 318 -8.53 29.35 -13.48
N SER A 319 -9.37 30.35 -13.82
CA SER A 319 -9.07 31.76 -13.62
C SER A 319 -8.63 32.09 -12.18
N PRO A 320 -9.12 31.47 -11.10
CA PRO A 320 -8.63 31.77 -9.76
C PRO A 320 -7.15 31.44 -9.51
N LEU A 321 -6.54 30.57 -10.33
CA LEU A 321 -5.18 30.07 -10.13
C LEU A 321 -4.08 31.03 -10.64
N HIS A 322 -4.41 32.04 -11.44
CA HIS A 322 -3.41 32.88 -12.14
C HIS A 322 -2.40 33.62 -11.25
N ASN A 323 -2.67 33.80 -9.96
CA ASN A 323 -1.76 34.49 -9.03
C ASN A 323 -0.89 33.53 -8.20
N LEU A 324 -1.05 32.22 -8.37
CA LEU A 324 -0.35 31.20 -7.59
C LEU A 324 1.04 30.91 -8.17
N ILE A 325 1.81 31.97 -8.41
CA ILE A 325 3.08 31.94 -9.15
C ILE A 325 4.19 31.10 -8.48
N ASN A 326 4.02 30.72 -7.22
CA ASN A 326 4.95 29.87 -6.47
C ASN A 326 4.65 28.37 -6.64
N LEU A 327 3.59 28.00 -7.35
CA LEU A 327 3.29 26.60 -7.63
C LEU A 327 4.43 25.94 -8.41
N GLU A 328 4.92 24.83 -7.86
CA GLU A 328 5.85 23.92 -8.50
C GLU A 328 5.14 22.64 -8.98
N PHE A 329 4.05 22.24 -8.30
CA PHE A 329 3.20 21.11 -8.67
C PHE A 329 1.74 21.55 -8.81
N LEU A 330 1.09 21.17 -9.92
CA LEU A 330 -0.34 21.39 -10.16
C LEU A 330 -1.01 20.13 -10.72
N GLY A 331 -1.97 19.56 -9.99
CA GLY A 331 -2.88 18.53 -10.48
C GLY A 331 -4.31 19.02 -10.60
N LEU A 332 -4.93 18.87 -11.77
CA LEU A 332 -6.33 19.21 -12.05
C LEU A 332 -7.04 18.02 -12.74
N CYS A 333 -7.00 16.87 -12.08
CA CYS A 333 -7.44 15.60 -12.63
C CYS A 333 -8.95 15.51 -12.77
N GLN A 334 -9.38 14.75 -13.77
CA GLN A 334 -10.78 14.42 -14.04
C GLN A 334 -11.68 15.67 -14.23
N SER A 335 -11.09 16.80 -14.63
CA SER A 335 -11.78 18.08 -14.79
C SER A 335 -12.50 18.22 -16.13
N ILE A 336 -13.40 19.19 -16.21
CA ILE A 336 -14.13 19.56 -17.44
C ILE A 336 -13.76 20.98 -17.92
N VAL A 337 -12.62 21.51 -17.43
CA VAL A 337 -12.04 22.79 -17.84
C VAL A 337 -11.73 22.75 -19.32
N SER A 338 -12.14 23.79 -20.04
CA SER A 338 -11.84 23.97 -21.47
C SER A 338 -10.78 25.03 -21.72
N ASP A 339 -10.73 26.07 -20.88
CA ASP A 339 -9.76 27.15 -20.97
C ASP A 339 -8.71 27.03 -19.85
N PHE A 340 -7.49 26.68 -20.25
CA PHE A 340 -6.31 26.61 -19.39
C PHE A 340 -5.36 27.80 -19.58
N THR A 341 -5.75 28.81 -20.37
CA THR A 341 -4.93 30.03 -20.56
C THR A 341 -4.51 30.73 -19.26
N PRO A 342 -5.31 30.74 -18.17
CA PRO A 342 -4.86 31.33 -16.90
C PRO A 342 -3.59 30.68 -16.33
N LEU A 343 -3.32 29.41 -16.64
CA LEU A 343 -2.15 28.68 -16.16
C LEU A 343 -0.83 29.18 -16.76
N ALA A 344 -0.85 29.94 -17.86
CA ALA A 344 0.36 30.47 -18.49
C ALA A 344 1.18 31.38 -17.56
N SER A 345 0.55 31.92 -16.51
CA SER A 345 1.20 32.72 -15.45
C SER A 345 2.08 31.91 -14.49
N LEU A 346 1.91 30.58 -14.44
CA LEU A 346 2.54 29.68 -13.47
C LEU A 346 3.94 29.25 -13.94
N VAL A 347 4.82 30.23 -14.08
CA VAL A 347 6.16 30.09 -14.69
C VAL A 347 7.14 29.20 -13.91
N ASN A 348 6.85 28.93 -12.63
CA ASN A 348 7.67 28.08 -11.77
C ASN A 348 7.22 26.61 -11.76
N LEU A 349 6.18 26.24 -12.52
CA LEU A 349 5.71 24.86 -12.57
C LEU A 349 6.79 23.90 -13.08
N ARG A 350 6.93 22.80 -12.35
CA ARG A 350 7.84 21.69 -12.60
C ARG A 350 7.08 20.43 -12.96
N GLU A 351 5.91 20.25 -12.36
CA GLU A 351 5.07 19.08 -12.55
C GLU A 351 3.62 19.51 -12.79
N ILE A 352 3.00 18.91 -13.80
CA ILE A 352 1.57 19.12 -14.08
C ILE A 352 0.88 17.78 -14.36
N ASP A 353 -0.22 17.54 -13.65
CA ASP A 353 -1.06 16.35 -13.78
C ASP A 353 -2.48 16.78 -14.24
N LEU A 354 -2.79 16.49 -15.49
CA LEU A 354 -4.08 16.78 -16.12
C LEU A 354 -4.79 15.49 -16.54
N ARG A 355 -4.52 14.38 -15.85
CA ARG A 355 -5.14 13.08 -16.14
C ARG A 355 -6.65 13.18 -16.20
N GLU A 356 -7.22 12.60 -17.25
CA GLU A 356 -8.66 12.56 -17.49
C GLU A 356 -9.33 13.95 -17.54
N ALA A 357 -8.58 15.03 -17.79
CA ALA A 357 -9.15 16.36 -18.09
C ALA A 357 -9.88 16.33 -19.44
N SER A 358 -11.15 15.92 -19.40
CA SER A 358 -11.93 15.46 -20.56
C SER A 358 -12.11 16.49 -21.69
N ASN A 359 -11.98 17.78 -21.38
CA ASN A 359 -12.09 18.89 -22.35
C ASN A 359 -10.74 19.51 -22.74
N LEU A 360 -9.62 19.03 -22.19
CA LEU A 360 -8.28 19.48 -22.55
C LEU A 360 -7.96 19.07 -23.99
N ASN A 361 -7.84 20.06 -24.87
CA ASN A 361 -7.52 19.88 -26.29
C ASN A 361 -6.32 20.72 -26.77
N SER A 362 -5.97 21.80 -26.06
CA SER A 362 -4.78 22.61 -26.31
C SER A 362 -3.95 22.72 -25.03
N ILE A 363 -2.63 22.76 -25.22
CA ILE A 363 -1.62 22.89 -24.17
C ILE A 363 -0.71 24.11 -24.39
N ASP A 364 -1.20 25.14 -25.10
CA ASP A 364 -0.42 26.33 -25.45
C ASP A 364 0.24 27.01 -24.24
N PHE A 365 -0.43 26.97 -23.08
CA PHE A 365 0.06 27.52 -21.82
C PHE A 365 1.41 26.91 -21.36
N ILE A 366 1.71 25.67 -21.76
CA ILE A 366 2.97 24.98 -21.41
C ILE A 366 4.19 25.69 -22.02
N SER A 367 4.01 26.43 -23.12
CA SER A 367 5.09 27.24 -23.72
C SER A 367 5.70 28.26 -22.76
N SER A 368 4.98 28.61 -21.68
CA SER A 368 5.42 29.57 -20.65
C SER A 368 6.06 28.90 -19.43
N MET A 369 6.28 27.57 -19.45
CA MET A 369 6.75 26.77 -18.32
C MET A 369 8.14 26.15 -18.59
N PRO A 370 9.23 26.93 -18.52
CA PRO A 370 10.56 26.47 -18.90
C PRO A 370 11.16 25.44 -17.93
N LEU A 371 10.62 25.33 -16.71
CA LEU A 371 11.10 24.42 -15.67
C LEU A 371 10.37 23.07 -15.64
N ILE A 372 9.36 22.88 -16.51
CA ILE A 372 8.53 21.68 -16.51
C ILE A 372 9.38 20.44 -16.82
N HIS A 373 9.30 19.43 -15.95
CA HIS A 373 9.98 18.16 -16.11
C HIS A 373 9.06 16.94 -16.06
N THR A 374 7.83 17.08 -15.55
CA THR A 374 6.83 16.01 -15.49
C THR A 374 5.51 16.54 -16.05
N ILE A 375 4.97 15.85 -17.06
CA ILE A 375 3.65 16.14 -17.62
C ILE A 375 2.87 14.83 -17.72
N ASP A 376 1.71 14.77 -17.08
CA ASP A 376 0.74 13.68 -17.25
C ASP A 376 -0.55 14.21 -17.87
N MET A 377 -0.91 13.66 -19.04
CA MET A 377 -2.12 13.99 -19.78
C MET A 377 -2.87 12.71 -20.19
N PHE A 378 -2.73 11.63 -19.43
CA PHE A 378 -3.43 10.38 -19.71
C PHE A 378 -4.93 10.62 -19.92
N LYS A 379 -5.47 10.03 -20.99
CA LYS A 379 -6.90 10.04 -21.34
C LYS A 379 -7.48 11.44 -21.46
N THR A 380 -6.75 12.31 -22.17
CA THR A 380 -7.19 13.65 -22.58
C THR A 380 -7.41 13.70 -24.10
N ARG A 381 -7.83 14.85 -24.64
CA ARG A 381 -8.06 15.03 -26.09
C ARG A 381 -6.94 15.81 -26.78
N VAL A 382 -5.77 15.91 -26.15
CA VAL A 382 -4.60 16.56 -26.72
C VAL A 382 -4.15 15.80 -27.97
N SER A 383 -3.77 16.56 -29.00
CA SER A 383 -3.27 16.02 -30.28
C SER A 383 -2.08 16.80 -30.82
N ASP A 384 -2.02 18.11 -30.59
CA ASP A 384 -0.86 18.94 -30.93
C ASP A 384 0.12 19.05 -29.75
N LEU A 385 1.36 18.62 -29.99
CA LEU A 385 2.48 18.70 -29.03
C LEU A 385 3.43 19.87 -29.32
N SER A 386 3.15 20.71 -30.30
CA SER A 386 4.03 21.83 -30.69
C SER A 386 4.42 22.77 -29.53
N PRO A 387 3.58 23.00 -28.49
CA PRO A 387 3.98 23.79 -27.31
C PRO A 387 5.13 23.17 -26.49
N LEU A 388 5.37 21.86 -26.59
CA LEU A 388 6.42 21.16 -25.83
C LEU A 388 7.84 21.36 -26.39
N LYS A 389 7.99 21.91 -27.59
CA LYS A 389 9.28 21.94 -28.34
C LYS A 389 10.47 22.56 -27.59
N ASN A 390 10.19 23.41 -26.60
CA ASN A 390 11.20 24.13 -25.81
C ASN A 390 11.28 23.66 -24.35
N CYS A 391 10.54 22.61 -23.96
CA CYS A 391 10.53 22.06 -22.60
C CYS A 391 11.76 21.17 -22.37
N PHE A 392 12.98 21.73 -22.51
CA PHE A 392 14.23 20.96 -22.49
C PHE A 392 14.51 20.23 -21.16
N GLN A 393 13.80 20.58 -20.09
CA GLN A 393 13.88 19.91 -18.79
C GLN A 393 12.94 18.69 -18.67
N LEU A 394 12.12 18.41 -19.69
CA LEU A 394 11.15 17.31 -19.68
C LEU A 394 11.84 15.96 -19.52
N LYS A 395 11.41 15.21 -18.49
CA LYS A 395 11.92 13.87 -18.14
C LYS A 395 10.81 12.81 -18.22
N TYR A 396 9.60 13.17 -17.82
CA TYR A 396 8.44 12.28 -17.82
C TYR A 396 7.32 12.89 -18.66
N LEU A 397 6.81 12.13 -19.62
CA LEU A 397 5.66 12.50 -20.44
C LEU A 397 4.72 11.30 -20.59
N ASN A 398 3.51 11.44 -20.04
CA ASN A 398 2.42 10.48 -20.22
C ASN A 398 1.35 11.05 -21.15
N LEU A 399 1.15 10.37 -22.28
CA LEU A 399 0.19 10.67 -23.34
C LEU A 399 -0.71 9.48 -23.64
N GLU A 400 -0.79 8.52 -22.72
CA GLU A 400 -1.64 7.33 -22.86
C GLU A 400 -3.10 7.72 -23.15
N GLU A 401 -3.77 6.98 -24.03
CA GLU A 401 -5.18 7.23 -24.42
C GLU A 401 -5.46 8.66 -24.93
N THR A 402 -4.49 9.32 -25.58
CA THR A 402 -4.68 10.62 -26.24
C THR A 402 -4.83 10.51 -27.76
N ALA A 403 -5.18 11.63 -28.41
CA ALA A 403 -5.35 11.71 -29.87
C ALA A 403 -4.04 12.06 -30.62
N VAL A 404 -2.89 11.96 -29.96
CA VAL A 404 -1.58 12.27 -30.53
C VAL A 404 -1.23 11.28 -31.65
N SER A 405 -0.73 11.81 -32.77
CA SER A 405 -0.18 11.03 -33.88
C SER A 405 1.19 11.52 -34.34
N ASP A 406 1.45 12.84 -34.24
CA ASP A 406 2.75 13.45 -34.51
C ASP A 406 3.50 13.78 -33.20
N ILE A 407 4.68 13.19 -33.06
CA ILE A 407 5.60 13.42 -31.93
C ILE A 407 6.84 14.23 -32.34
N SER A 408 6.81 14.92 -33.49
CA SER A 408 7.93 15.73 -34.00
C SER A 408 8.45 16.77 -33.01
N ALA A 409 7.58 17.31 -32.16
CA ALA A 409 7.92 18.27 -31.11
C ALA A 409 8.90 17.69 -30.05
N LEU A 410 8.98 16.37 -29.89
CA LEU A 410 9.81 15.71 -28.88
C LEU A 410 11.29 15.61 -29.28
N LYS A 411 11.64 15.89 -30.55
CA LYS A 411 12.96 15.60 -31.15
C LYS A 411 14.16 16.12 -30.36
N ASN A 412 14.02 17.25 -29.68
CA ASN A 412 15.12 17.92 -28.96
C ASN A 412 15.03 17.75 -27.43
N LEU A 413 14.09 16.96 -26.92
CA LEU A 413 13.88 16.78 -25.47
C LEU A 413 14.82 15.70 -24.91
N THR A 414 16.12 15.92 -25.03
CA THR A 414 17.16 14.90 -24.80
C THR A 414 17.25 14.40 -23.36
N LEU A 415 16.57 15.05 -22.40
CA LEU A 415 16.46 14.61 -21.01
C LEU A 415 15.28 13.67 -20.75
N LEU A 416 14.42 13.44 -21.75
CA LEU A 416 13.25 12.58 -21.62
C LEU A 416 13.69 11.14 -21.28
N SER A 417 13.27 10.67 -20.11
CA SER A 417 13.59 9.34 -19.57
C SER A 417 12.40 8.39 -19.67
N THR A 418 11.18 8.89 -19.53
CA THR A 418 9.96 8.08 -19.57
C THR A 418 8.97 8.70 -20.55
N LEU A 419 8.55 7.89 -21.53
CA LEU A 419 7.57 8.28 -22.54
C LEU A 419 6.50 7.19 -22.67
N LEU A 420 5.27 7.53 -22.30
CA LEU A 420 4.12 6.64 -22.40
C LEU A 420 3.20 7.13 -23.53
N LEU A 421 3.06 6.33 -24.58
CA LEU A 421 2.30 6.61 -25.79
C LEU A 421 1.27 5.51 -26.07
N ASN A 422 0.96 4.64 -25.11
CA ASN A 422 0.07 3.53 -25.37
C ASN A 422 -1.36 4.00 -25.67
N MET A 423 -2.05 3.29 -26.55
CA MET A 423 -3.39 3.67 -27.05
C MET A 423 -3.43 5.07 -27.71
N THR A 424 -2.34 5.47 -28.38
CA THR A 424 -2.29 6.66 -29.25
C THR A 424 -2.27 6.28 -30.73
N MET A 425 -2.28 7.27 -31.63
CA MET A 425 -2.26 7.08 -33.08
C MET A 425 -0.85 7.24 -33.68
N VAL A 426 0.20 7.15 -32.85
CA VAL A 426 1.59 7.26 -33.28
C VAL A 426 2.00 6.06 -34.14
N SER A 427 2.75 6.34 -35.20
CA SER A 427 3.31 5.31 -36.11
C SER A 427 4.78 5.54 -36.45
N ASP A 428 5.25 6.80 -36.42
CA ASP A 428 6.64 7.16 -36.70
C ASP A 428 7.39 7.54 -35.42
N LEU A 429 8.43 6.77 -35.09
CA LEU A 429 9.35 7.06 -33.97
C LEU A 429 10.61 7.82 -34.41
N SER A 430 10.74 8.25 -35.67
CA SER A 430 11.92 8.98 -36.14
C SER A 430 12.30 10.20 -35.28
N PRO A 431 11.37 10.96 -34.66
CA PRO A 431 11.72 12.04 -33.75
C PRO A 431 12.51 11.58 -32.51
N LEU A 432 12.40 10.31 -32.09
CA LEU A 432 13.07 9.79 -30.90
C LEU A 432 14.56 9.48 -31.10
N THR A 433 15.08 9.58 -32.33
CA THR A 433 16.46 9.13 -32.69
C THR A 433 17.56 9.75 -31.82
N GLY A 434 17.37 10.97 -31.32
CA GLY A 434 18.33 11.69 -30.48
C GLY A 434 18.13 11.54 -28.96
N LEU A 435 17.10 10.82 -28.51
CA LEU A 435 16.70 10.75 -27.10
C LEU A 435 17.49 9.67 -26.34
N THR A 436 18.76 9.97 -26.08
CA THR A 436 19.71 9.05 -25.44
C THR A 436 19.44 8.77 -23.96
N ALA A 437 18.60 9.59 -23.31
CA ALA A 437 18.24 9.45 -21.90
C ALA A 437 17.05 8.51 -21.64
N LEU A 438 16.34 8.04 -22.69
CA LEU A 438 15.16 7.19 -22.52
C LEU A 438 15.51 5.89 -21.77
N GLU A 439 14.73 5.62 -20.73
CA GLU A 439 14.79 4.44 -19.88
C GLU A 439 13.51 3.60 -19.97
N GLU A 440 12.36 4.23 -20.19
CA GLU A 440 11.06 3.58 -20.35
C GLU A 440 10.31 4.15 -21.56
N LEU A 441 9.85 3.24 -22.43
CA LEU A 441 9.01 3.56 -23.58
C LEU A 441 7.84 2.58 -23.65
N ASP A 442 6.63 3.12 -23.70
CA ASP A 442 5.42 2.36 -23.99
C ASP A 442 4.77 2.86 -25.28
N VAL A 443 4.69 1.99 -26.28
CA VAL A 443 4.00 2.22 -27.57
C VAL A 443 2.96 1.12 -27.81
N SER A 444 2.45 0.49 -26.76
CA SER A 444 1.46 -0.58 -26.89
C SER A 444 0.14 -0.05 -27.46
N TYR A 445 -0.58 -0.83 -28.26
CA TYR A 445 -1.82 -0.42 -28.91
C TYR A 445 -1.66 0.84 -29.78
N THR A 446 -0.53 0.95 -30.49
CA THR A 446 -0.25 2.00 -31.48
C THR A 446 -0.08 1.41 -32.88
N GLN A 447 0.40 2.20 -33.84
CA GLN A 447 0.68 1.74 -35.21
C GLN A 447 2.19 1.69 -35.51
N VAL A 448 3.02 1.59 -34.47
CA VAL A 448 4.49 1.60 -34.56
C VAL A 448 5.03 0.25 -35.02
N SER A 449 5.34 0.15 -36.31
CA SER A 449 5.96 -1.05 -36.89
C SER A 449 7.49 -1.10 -36.80
N ASN A 450 8.13 0.05 -36.57
CA ASN A 450 9.57 0.24 -36.62
C ASN A 450 10.09 0.92 -35.35
N LEU A 451 10.80 0.15 -34.51
CA LEU A 451 11.45 0.62 -33.28
C LEU A 451 12.91 1.05 -33.53
N ASN A 452 13.45 0.90 -34.74
CA ASN A 452 14.85 1.22 -35.04
C ASN A 452 15.31 2.65 -34.64
N PRO A 453 14.44 3.69 -34.65
CA PRO A 453 14.84 5.01 -34.17
C PRO A 453 15.37 5.03 -32.73
N ILE A 454 14.96 4.12 -31.84
CA ILE A 454 15.38 4.14 -30.43
C ILE A 454 16.74 3.47 -30.17
N ALA A 455 17.50 3.08 -31.21
CA ALA A 455 18.78 2.36 -31.08
C ALA A 455 19.81 3.08 -30.18
N HIS A 456 19.78 4.42 -30.12
CA HIS A 456 20.72 5.23 -29.34
C HIS A 456 20.31 5.40 -27.86
N SER A 457 19.12 4.94 -27.47
CA SER A 457 18.62 5.01 -26.10
C SER A 457 19.23 3.89 -25.24
N THR A 458 20.56 3.83 -25.14
CA THR A 458 21.28 2.71 -24.50
C THR A 458 21.01 2.55 -23.00
N LYS A 459 20.31 3.52 -22.37
CA LYS A 459 19.82 3.45 -20.99
C LYS A 459 18.46 2.76 -20.85
N MET A 460 17.84 2.35 -21.96
CA MET A 460 16.54 1.69 -21.96
C MET A 460 16.52 0.48 -21.02
N LYS A 461 15.58 0.47 -20.09
CA LYS A 461 15.32 -0.59 -19.12
C LYS A 461 14.02 -1.30 -19.44
N GLU A 462 13.03 -0.57 -19.95
CA GLU A 462 11.68 -1.08 -20.14
C GLU A 462 11.12 -0.63 -21.49
N LEU A 463 10.71 -1.62 -22.28
CA LEU A 463 10.06 -1.39 -23.56
C LEU A 463 8.77 -2.20 -23.63
N ARG A 464 7.66 -1.53 -23.85
CA ARG A 464 6.36 -2.15 -24.12
C ARG A 464 5.88 -1.71 -25.50
N ALA A 465 5.58 -2.69 -26.36
CA ALA A 465 5.08 -2.49 -27.70
C ALA A 465 4.10 -3.61 -28.06
N SER A 466 3.22 -3.96 -27.10
CA SER A 466 2.18 -4.96 -27.32
C SER A 466 1.13 -4.43 -28.29
N ASP A 467 0.69 -5.22 -29.26
CA ASP A 467 -0.30 -4.80 -30.28
C ASP A 467 0.07 -3.47 -30.97
N ALA A 468 1.35 -3.32 -31.35
CA ALA A 468 1.87 -2.10 -31.98
C ALA A 468 2.17 -2.29 -33.49
N ASN A 469 1.90 -3.48 -34.04
CA ASN A 469 2.25 -3.89 -35.41
C ASN A 469 3.78 -3.98 -35.67
N VAL A 470 4.54 -4.32 -34.64
CA VAL A 470 6.00 -4.48 -34.70
C VAL A 470 6.38 -5.64 -35.62
N THR A 471 7.38 -5.41 -36.46
CA THR A 471 7.91 -6.41 -37.40
C THR A 471 9.29 -6.93 -36.96
N ASN A 472 9.74 -8.06 -37.51
CA ASN A 472 11.09 -8.58 -37.26
C ASN A 472 12.19 -7.61 -37.70
N GLU A 473 11.97 -6.81 -38.75
CA GLU A 473 12.93 -5.79 -39.19
C GLU A 473 12.88 -4.53 -38.31
N GLY A 474 11.72 -4.27 -37.69
CA GLY A 474 11.48 -3.13 -36.81
C GLY A 474 12.14 -3.23 -35.43
N VAL A 475 12.61 -4.41 -35.02
CA VAL A 475 13.22 -4.65 -33.70
C VAL A 475 14.74 -4.60 -33.69
N MET A 476 15.39 -4.29 -34.82
CA MET A 476 16.86 -4.35 -34.91
C MET A 476 17.57 -3.37 -33.98
N ALA A 477 16.94 -2.25 -33.60
CA ALA A 477 17.43 -1.37 -32.54
C ALA A 477 17.68 -2.08 -31.20
N LEU A 478 16.91 -3.12 -30.89
CA LEU A 478 16.99 -3.80 -29.61
C LEU A 478 18.33 -4.50 -29.41
N VAL A 479 19.06 -4.83 -30.49
CA VAL A 479 20.43 -5.38 -30.40
C VAL A 479 21.37 -4.44 -29.63
N SER A 480 21.21 -3.12 -29.76
CA SER A 480 22.05 -2.14 -29.04
C SER A 480 21.62 -1.88 -27.59
N LEU A 481 20.42 -2.27 -27.17
CA LEU A 481 19.84 -1.89 -25.89
C LEU A 481 20.19 -2.87 -24.77
N GLN A 482 21.49 -2.98 -24.48
CA GLN A 482 22.07 -3.96 -23.56
C GLN A 482 21.71 -3.78 -22.07
N CYS A 483 20.92 -2.75 -21.73
CA CYS A 483 20.40 -2.50 -20.37
C CYS A 483 18.94 -2.91 -20.19
N LEU A 484 18.29 -3.47 -21.21
CA LEU A 484 16.89 -3.90 -21.15
C LEU A 484 16.68 -4.91 -20.02
N LYS A 485 15.65 -4.67 -19.21
CA LYS A 485 15.20 -5.52 -18.11
C LYS A 485 13.85 -6.14 -18.42
N ARG A 486 12.95 -5.38 -19.04
CA ARG A 486 11.62 -5.85 -19.47
C ARG A 486 11.39 -5.52 -20.93
N VAL A 487 10.93 -6.51 -21.69
CA VAL A 487 10.49 -6.36 -23.07
C VAL A 487 9.11 -7.00 -23.24
N CYS A 488 8.11 -6.23 -23.66
CA CYS A 488 6.78 -6.71 -23.99
C CYS A 488 6.51 -6.48 -25.49
N LEU A 489 6.34 -7.56 -26.25
CA LEU A 489 6.06 -7.58 -27.69
C LEU A 489 4.82 -8.43 -28.01
N SER A 490 3.93 -8.62 -27.04
CA SER A 490 2.73 -9.44 -27.20
C SER A 490 1.81 -8.94 -28.32
N ASP A 491 0.97 -9.81 -28.85
CA ASP A 491 -0.08 -9.47 -29.81
C ASP A 491 0.42 -8.92 -31.16
N ASN A 492 1.73 -8.93 -31.40
CA ASN A 492 2.31 -8.69 -32.72
C ASN A 492 2.27 -9.99 -33.54
N ILE A 493 1.13 -10.28 -34.15
CA ILE A 493 0.84 -11.59 -34.78
C ILE A 493 1.82 -12.05 -35.87
N HIS A 494 2.55 -11.11 -36.50
CA HIS A 494 3.53 -11.39 -37.54
C HIS A 494 4.98 -11.47 -37.01
N PHE A 495 5.20 -11.07 -35.77
CA PHE A 495 6.51 -11.10 -35.12
C PHE A 495 6.87 -12.53 -34.71
N SER A 496 8.10 -12.95 -34.99
CA SER A 496 8.54 -14.33 -34.77
C SER A 496 10.00 -14.49 -34.38
N ASP A 497 10.86 -13.52 -34.69
CA ASP A 497 12.29 -13.65 -34.52
C ASP A 497 12.75 -13.07 -33.18
N LEU A 498 13.40 -13.87 -32.34
CA LEU A 498 14.00 -13.45 -31.08
C LEU A 498 15.53 -13.28 -31.16
N SER A 499 16.13 -13.41 -32.35
CA SER A 499 17.58 -13.41 -32.55
C SER A 499 18.27 -12.15 -32.00
N PHE A 500 17.59 -11.00 -32.03
CA PHE A 500 18.09 -9.74 -31.49
C PHE A 500 18.35 -9.76 -29.97
N LEU A 501 17.73 -10.69 -29.23
CA LEU A 501 17.93 -10.83 -27.79
C LEU A 501 19.24 -11.54 -27.43
N ARG A 502 19.93 -12.16 -28.39
CA ARG A 502 21.21 -12.84 -28.13
C ARG A 502 22.19 -11.90 -27.44
N GLY A 503 22.78 -12.37 -26.35
CA GLY A 503 23.79 -11.62 -25.59
C GLY A 503 23.25 -10.60 -24.59
N HIS A 504 21.93 -10.41 -24.46
CA HIS A 504 21.37 -9.56 -23.41
C HIS A 504 21.61 -10.16 -22.03
N LYS A 505 22.35 -9.45 -21.17
CA LYS A 505 22.77 -9.94 -19.84
C LYS A 505 21.95 -9.37 -18.69
N THR A 506 21.00 -8.48 -18.97
CA THR A 506 20.21 -7.77 -17.95
C THR A 506 18.72 -8.10 -18.02
N LEU A 507 18.28 -8.80 -19.07
CA LEU A 507 16.88 -9.08 -19.31
C LEU A 507 16.35 -10.00 -18.22
N LYS A 508 15.29 -9.56 -17.54
CA LYS A 508 14.61 -10.27 -16.46
C LYS A 508 13.24 -10.76 -16.88
N GLU A 509 12.57 -10.04 -17.76
CA GLU A 509 11.20 -10.35 -18.16
C GLU A 509 11.00 -10.18 -19.66
N LEU A 510 10.44 -11.21 -20.29
CA LEU A 510 10.07 -11.22 -21.70
C LEU A 510 8.61 -11.66 -21.85
N VAL A 511 7.83 -10.83 -22.51
CA VAL A 511 6.41 -11.10 -22.82
C VAL A 511 6.26 -11.09 -24.34
N VAL A 512 5.98 -12.25 -24.92
CA VAL A 512 5.84 -12.49 -26.38
C VAL A 512 4.59 -13.31 -26.70
N SER A 513 3.58 -13.22 -25.83
CA SER A 513 2.34 -13.96 -26.00
C SER A 513 1.57 -13.50 -27.23
N ASN A 514 0.75 -14.38 -27.84
CA ASN A 514 0.01 -14.07 -29.06
C ASN A 514 0.91 -13.61 -30.23
N THR A 515 2.05 -14.27 -30.43
CA THR A 515 2.99 -13.99 -31.54
C THR A 515 3.27 -15.23 -32.37
N ALA A 516 3.96 -15.08 -33.51
CA ALA A 516 4.39 -16.19 -34.36
C ALA A 516 5.74 -16.79 -33.93
N VAL A 517 6.25 -16.46 -32.75
CA VAL A 517 7.52 -17.00 -32.21
C VAL A 517 7.46 -18.52 -32.12
N ALA A 518 8.46 -19.18 -32.67
CA ALA A 518 8.58 -20.64 -32.63
C ALA A 518 9.91 -21.11 -32.01
N ASP A 519 10.96 -20.30 -32.09
CA ASP A 519 12.30 -20.62 -31.63
C ASP A 519 12.69 -19.78 -30.41
N VAL A 520 12.96 -20.46 -29.29
CA VAL A 520 13.43 -19.84 -28.04
C VAL A 520 14.94 -20.01 -27.83
N SER A 521 15.65 -20.65 -28.77
CA SER A 521 17.11 -20.83 -28.71
C SER A 521 17.89 -19.53 -28.53
N PRO A 522 17.47 -18.36 -29.07
CA PRO A 522 18.13 -17.09 -28.79
C PRO A 522 18.19 -16.71 -27.30
N LEU A 523 17.30 -17.26 -26.47
CA LEU A 523 17.21 -16.96 -25.04
C LEU A 523 18.14 -17.82 -24.17
N ALA A 524 18.75 -18.88 -24.72
CA ALA A 524 19.44 -19.94 -23.96
C ALA A 524 20.57 -19.43 -23.04
N GLU A 525 21.19 -18.30 -23.37
CA GLU A 525 22.30 -17.70 -22.60
C GLU A 525 21.86 -16.53 -21.70
N ILE A 526 20.56 -16.22 -21.65
CA ILE A 526 20.00 -15.15 -20.83
C ILE A 526 19.70 -15.70 -19.43
N PHE A 527 20.75 -16.02 -18.67
CA PHE A 527 20.63 -16.61 -17.32
C PHE A 527 19.95 -15.69 -16.29
N THR A 528 19.79 -14.41 -16.62
CA THR A 528 19.07 -13.43 -15.79
C THR A 528 17.56 -13.43 -16.02
N LEU A 529 17.06 -14.16 -17.02
CA LEU A 529 15.64 -14.21 -17.32
C LEU A 529 14.90 -14.92 -16.17
N GLU A 530 14.01 -14.17 -15.53
CA GLU A 530 13.20 -14.62 -14.39
C GLU A 530 11.77 -14.94 -14.84
N ASN A 531 11.20 -14.15 -15.75
CA ASN A 531 9.81 -14.25 -16.16
C ASN A 531 9.69 -14.38 -17.68
N LEU A 532 9.04 -15.44 -18.16
CA LEU A 532 8.73 -15.66 -19.57
C LEU A 532 7.23 -15.91 -19.78
N TYR A 533 6.61 -15.06 -20.58
CA TYR A 533 5.21 -15.16 -20.99
C TYR A 533 5.17 -15.39 -22.50
N CYS A 534 4.74 -16.58 -22.92
CA CYS A 534 4.74 -17.03 -24.31
C CYS A 534 3.53 -17.92 -24.64
N TYR A 535 2.39 -17.67 -24.01
CA TYR A 535 1.13 -18.36 -24.37
C TYR A 535 0.68 -17.96 -25.78
N HIS A 536 -0.02 -18.85 -26.48
CA HIS A 536 -0.46 -18.64 -27.87
C HIS A 536 0.68 -18.23 -28.81
N THR A 537 1.76 -19.01 -28.77
CA THR A 537 2.89 -18.92 -29.69
C THR A 537 3.03 -20.21 -30.50
N LYS A 538 3.99 -20.27 -31.43
CA LYS A 538 4.31 -21.48 -32.21
C LYS A 538 5.43 -22.33 -31.59
N ILE A 539 5.77 -22.09 -30.32
CA ILE A 539 6.84 -22.79 -29.62
C ILE A 539 6.41 -24.24 -29.36
N THR A 540 7.20 -25.20 -29.85
CA THR A 540 6.94 -26.64 -29.69
C THR A 540 7.85 -27.32 -28.67
N THR A 541 8.96 -26.68 -28.31
CA THR A 541 9.93 -27.19 -27.32
C THR A 541 10.54 -26.05 -26.52
N LEU A 542 10.82 -26.31 -25.24
CA LEU A 542 11.50 -25.40 -24.33
C LEU A 542 12.89 -25.92 -23.91
N GLU A 543 13.38 -26.98 -24.57
CA GLU A 543 14.70 -27.57 -24.30
C GLU A 543 15.86 -26.55 -24.31
N PRO A 544 15.89 -25.52 -25.19
CA PRO A 544 16.94 -24.51 -25.13
C PRO A 544 16.99 -23.72 -23.81
N LEU A 545 15.91 -23.70 -23.04
CA LEU A 545 15.80 -22.97 -21.77
C LEU A 545 16.12 -23.82 -20.54
N ARG A 546 16.57 -25.08 -20.71
CA ARG A 546 16.77 -26.05 -19.61
C ARG A 546 17.69 -25.56 -18.48
N GLU A 547 18.65 -24.69 -18.79
CA GLU A 547 19.61 -24.15 -17.81
C GLU A 547 19.15 -22.82 -17.18
N ILE A 548 18.03 -22.25 -17.64
CA ILE A 548 17.52 -20.96 -17.16
C ILE A 548 16.61 -21.18 -15.95
N ARG A 549 16.83 -20.38 -14.90
CA ARG A 549 16.04 -20.44 -13.66
C ARG A 549 14.87 -19.45 -13.68
N LEU A 550 13.85 -19.79 -14.47
CA LEU A 550 12.60 -19.02 -14.49
C LEU A 550 11.87 -19.12 -13.14
N GLN A 551 11.43 -17.97 -12.63
CA GLN A 551 10.47 -17.83 -11.53
C GLN A 551 9.05 -17.99 -12.05
N ILE A 552 8.74 -17.39 -13.21
CA ILE A 552 7.43 -17.46 -13.85
C ILE A 552 7.61 -17.91 -15.29
N LEU A 553 6.86 -18.95 -15.68
CA LEU A 553 6.70 -19.37 -17.05
C LEU A 553 5.21 -19.53 -17.35
N GLN A 554 4.70 -18.75 -18.30
CA GLN A 554 3.35 -18.90 -18.84
C GLN A 554 3.43 -19.31 -20.31
N CYS A 555 3.21 -20.60 -20.59
CA CYS A 555 3.21 -21.19 -21.93
C CYS A 555 1.96 -22.06 -22.14
N GLU A 556 1.70 -22.54 -23.36
CA GLU A 556 0.54 -23.40 -23.60
C GLU A 556 0.63 -24.73 -22.82
N HIS A 557 -0.48 -25.10 -22.16
CA HIS A 557 -0.58 -26.23 -21.22
C HIS A 557 -0.35 -27.64 -21.80
N ARG A 558 -0.30 -27.80 -23.14
CA ARG A 558 -0.54 -29.11 -23.78
C ARG A 558 0.64 -29.73 -24.54
N LEU A 559 1.77 -29.05 -24.73
CA LEU A 559 2.78 -29.49 -25.71
C LEU A 559 4.16 -29.86 -25.13
N PHE A 560 4.43 -29.58 -23.85
CA PHE A 560 5.79 -29.75 -23.31
C PHE A 560 5.92 -31.04 -22.50
N ASP A 561 6.91 -31.87 -22.87
CA ASP A 561 7.30 -33.05 -22.11
C ASP A 561 8.02 -32.57 -20.83
N TYR A 562 7.36 -32.71 -19.69
CA TYR A 562 7.77 -32.23 -18.36
C TYR A 562 9.01 -32.95 -17.78
N THR A 563 9.75 -33.71 -18.60
CA THR A 563 10.91 -34.50 -18.18
C THR A 563 12.18 -33.67 -17.98
N VAL A 564 12.20 -32.39 -18.38
CA VAL A 564 13.33 -31.48 -18.14
C VAL A 564 13.18 -30.79 -16.78
N ALA A 565 13.80 -31.40 -15.78
CA ALA A 565 13.69 -31.10 -14.36
C ALA A 565 14.22 -29.70 -13.97
N ASN A 566 13.33 -28.83 -13.47
CA ASN A 566 13.50 -27.95 -12.28
C ASN A 566 12.38 -26.90 -12.08
N TRP A 567 11.25 -26.98 -12.79
CA TRP A 567 10.17 -26.01 -12.66
C TRP A 567 9.26 -26.36 -11.47
N LYS A 568 9.71 -26.06 -10.26
CA LYS A 568 9.00 -26.50 -9.04
C LYS A 568 7.69 -25.77 -8.75
N GLU A 569 7.37 -24.66 -9.41
CA GLU A 569 6.08 -23.97 -9.22
C GLU A 569 5.61 -23.23 -10.48
N CYS A 570 5.44 -23.94 -11.62
CA CYS A 570 4.54 -23.40 -12.66
C CYS A 570 3.10 -23.52 -12.14
N LYS A 571 2.59 -22.46 -11.49
CA LYS A 571 1.15 -22.38 -11.16
C LYS A 571 0.37 -22.30 -12.46
N SER A 572 -0.29 -23.40 -12.80
CA SER A 572 -1.32 -23.43 -13.84
C SER A 572 -2.42 -22.42 -13.48
N TYR A 573 -2.58 -21.39 -14.30
CA TYR A 573 -3.86 -20.67 -14.44
C TYR A 573 -4.50 -21.04 -15.77
#